data_AF-A0A1U7PXQ4-F1
#
_entry.id   AF-A0A1U7PXQ4-F1
#
_cell.length_a   1.000
_cell.length_b   1.000
_cell.length_c   1.000
_cell.angle_alpha   90.00
_cell.angle_beta   90.00
_cell.angle_gamma   90.00
#
_symmetry.space_group_name_H-M   'P 1'
#
loop_
_entity.id
_entity.type
_entity.pdbx_description
1 polymer ?
#
loop_
_entity_poly.entity_id
_entity_poly.type
_entity_poly.pdbx_seq_one_letter_code
_entity_poly.pdbx_strand_id
1 'polypeptide(L)'
;MQINVNKLSDSSSVFSYQHTEYDLVHLQNNVHYQGLSNQVKEQVRLCFQELEPSNIISVMQDEPREAPINYYVCDAYKLKRDIQNPNCYGHLVIRALIEILYQMRNVLFHGELVPNLEAQKAYNSAFHLLRIILEKIR
;
A
#
# COMPACT_ATOMS: atom_id res chain seq x y z
N MET A 1 -3.08 3.41 -20.30
CA MET A 1 -3.21 1.93 -20.24
C MET A 1 -4.48 1.50 -20.98
N GLN A 2 -4.57 0.24 -21.38
CA GLN A 2 -5.70 -0.28 -22.17
C GLN A 2 -6.25 -1.56 -21.55
N ILE A 3 -7.58 -1.63 -21.38
CA ILE A 3 -8.32 -2.82 -21.00
C ILE A 3 -8.96 -3.39 -22.24
N ASN A 4 -8.69 -4.66 -22.53
CA ASN A 4 -9.36 -5.39 -23.59
C ASN A 4 -10.09 -6.60 -23.01
N VAL A 5 -11.38 -6.71 -23.27
CA VAL A 5 -12.15 -7.93 -23.04
C VAL A 5 -12.28 -8.65 -24.36
N ASN A 6 -11.79 -9.87 -24.42
CA ASN A 6 -11.87 -10.71 -25.62
C ASN A 6 -12.76 -11.92 -25.33
N LYS A 7 -13.50 -12.40 -26.32
CA LYS A 7 -14.23 -13.67 -26.16
C LYS A 7 -13.24 -14.83 -26.08
N LEU A 8 -13.50 -15.78 -25.20
CA LEU A 8 -12.69 -17.00 -25.10
C LEU A 8 -12.74 -17.87 -26.38
N SER A 9 -13.82 -17.77 -27.16
CA SER A 9 -14.09 -18.63 -28.32
C SER A 9 -13.25 -18.30 -29.55
N ASP A 10 -13.03 -17.02 -29.82
CA ASP A 10 -12.41 -16.53 -31.07
C ASP A 10 -11.39 -15.42 -30.83
N SER A 11 -11.12 -15.06 -29.57
CA SER A 11 -10.26 -13.94 -29.18
C SER A 11 -10.68 -12.59 -29.76
N SER A 12 -11.92 -12.46 -30.27
CA SER A 12 -12.46 -11.20 -30.78
C SER A 12 -12.66 -10.21 -29.63
N SER A 13 -12.29 -8.95 -29.87
CA SER A 13 -12.44 -7.88 -28.86
C SER A 13 -13.92 -7.51 -28.72
N VAL A 14 -14.45 -7.72 -27.52
CA VAL A 14 -15.80 -7.34 -27.09
C VAL A 14 -15.82 -5.93 -26.54
N PHE A 15 -14.73 -5.52 -25.90
CA PHE A 15 -14.59 -4.22 -25.28
C PHE A 15 -13.13 -3.81 -25.31
N SER A 16 -12.88 -2.57 -25.68
CA SER A 16 -11.57 -1.93 -25.62
C SER A 16 -11.77 -0.57 -24.97
N TYR A 17 -11.08 -0.35 -23.86
CA TYR A 17 -11.11 0.89 -23.10
C TYR A 17 -9.69 1.40 -22.88
N GLN A 18 -9.39 2.57 -23.42
CA GLN A 18 -8.15 3.26 -23.17
C GLN A 18 -8.37 4.41 -22.18
N HIS A 19 -7.45 4.53 -21.25
CA HIS A 19 -7.45 5.61 -20.27
C HIS A 19 -6.02 6.06 -19.94
N THR A 20 -5.88 7.34 -19.61
CA THR A 20 -4.62 7.95 -19.17
C THR A 20 -4.47 7.90 -17.66
N GLU A 21 -5.58 8.01 -16.92
CA GLU A 21 -5.61 8.04 -15.45
C GLU A 21 -6.68 7.06 -14.91
N TYR A 22 -6.54 6.61 -13.67
CA TYR A 22 -7.50 5.72 -13.03
C TYR A 22 -8.75 6.51 -12.60
N ASP A 23 -9.87 6.27 -13.26
CA ASP A 23 -11.18 6.86 -12.93
C ASP A 23 -12.29 5.83 -13.15
N LEU A 24 -12.85 5.35 -12.04
CA LEU A 24 -13.90 4.33 -12.02
C LEU A 24 -15.26 4.89 -12.49
N VAL A 25 -15.53 6.16 -12.25
CA VAL A 25 -16.75 6.83 -12.71
C VAL A 25 -16.72 7.01 -14.22
N HIS A 26 -15.56 7.38 -14.76
CA HIS A 26 -15.35 7.47 -16.21
C HIS A 26 -15.52 6.10 -16.90
N LEU A 27 -15.05 5.00 -16.29
CA LEU A 27 -15.28 3.65 -16.80
C LEU A 27 -16.79 3.30 -16.81
N GLN A 28 -17.50 3.56 -15.70
CA GLN A 28 -18.92 3.24 -15.56
C GLN A 28 -19.84 4.05 -16.49
N ASN A 29 -19.42 5.28 -16.82
CA ASN A 29 -20.11 6.15 -17.77
C ASN A 29 -19.77 5.86 -19.23
N ASN A 30 -18.82 4.95 -19.52
CA ASN A 30 -18.48 4.61 -20.89
C ASN A 30 -19.63 3.85 -21.58
N VAL A 31 -20.07 4.33 -22.74
CA VAL A 31 -21.18 3.74 -23.51
C VAL A 31 -20.94 2.26 -23.84
N HIS A 32 -19.70 1.88 -24.17
CA HIS A 32 -19.35 0.50 -24.47
C HIS A 32 -19.35 -0.38 -23.22
N TYR A 33 -19.04 0.18 -22.05
CA TYR A 33 -19.14 -0.52 -20.77
C TYR A 33 -20.62 -0.75 -20.38
N GLN A 34 -21.49 0.24 -20.60
CA GLN A 34 -22.91 0.11 -20.34
C GLN A 34 -23.62 -0.92 -21.25
N GLY A 35 -23.09 -1.15 -22.46
CA GLY A 35 -23.58 -2.18 -23.36
C GLY A 35 -23.23 -3.63 -22.96
N LEU A 36 -22.37 -3.84 -21.96
CA LEU A 36 -21.96 -5.17 -21.52
C LEU A 36 -23.05 -5.86 -20.65
N SER A 37 -23.01 -7.20 -20.61
CA SER A 37 -23.86 -7.96 -19.69
C SER A 37 -23.47 -7.70 -18.23
N ASN A 38 -24.41 -7.83 -17.29
CA ASN A 38 -24.17 -7.52 -15.88
C ASN A 38 -23.02 -8.32 -15.26
N GLN A 39 -22.86 -9.59 -15.66
CA GLN A 39 -21.74 -10.42 -15.21
C GLN A 39 -20.39 -9.90 -15.71
N VAL A 40 -20.31 -9.50 -16.99
CA VAL A 40 -19.07 -8.98 -17.58
C VAL A 40 -18.76 -7.58 -17.04
N LYS A 41 -19.78 -6.74 -16.80
CA LYS A 41 -19.62 -5.44 -16.12
C LYS A 41 -18.96 -5.61 -14.76
N GLU A 42 -19.44 -6.57 -13.98
CA GLU A 42 -18.92 -6.82 -12.65
C GLU A 42 -17.47 -7.35 -12.69
N GLN A 43 -17.15 -8.26 -13.60
CA GLN A 43 -15.77 -8.71 -13.80
C GLN A 43 -14.84 -7.58 -14.23
N VAL A 44 -15.24 -6.75 -15.20
CA VAL A 44 -14.43 -5.61 -15.66
C VAL A 44 -14.26 -4.58 -14.54
N ARG A 45 -15.29 -4.36 -13.71
CA ARG A 45 -15.21 -3.48 -12.53
C ARG A 45 -14.18 -4.00 -11.53
N LEU A 46 -14.22 -5.29 -11.21
CA LEU A 46 -13.29 -5.92 -10.28
C LEU A 46 -11.85 -5.85 -10.81
N CYS A 47 -11.63 -6.24 -12.08
CA CYS A 47 -10.30 -6.15 -12.69
C CYS A 47 -9.80 -4.70 -12.81
N PHE A 48 -10.69 -3.73 -13.02
CA PHE A 48 -10.28 -2.33 -13.06
C PHE A 48 -9.88 -1.83 -11.68
N GLN A 49 -10.60 -2.20 -10.62
CA GLN A 49 -10.24 -1.86 -9.24
C GLN A 49 -8.86 -2.38 -8.83
N GLU A 50 -8.41 -3.51 -9.38
CA GLU A 50 -7.05 -4.01 -9.15
C GLU A 50 -5.96 -3.14 -9.79
N LEU A 51 -6.31 -2.29 -10.77
CA LEU A 51 -5.41 -1.34 -11.42
C LEU A 51 -5.36 0.02 -10.71
N GLU A 52 -6.08 0.17 -9.59
CA GLU A 52 -6.02 1.38 -8.77
C GLU A 52 -4.55 1.65 -8.37
N PRO A 53 -3.97 2.81 -8.72
CA PRO A 53 -2.61 3.13 -8.33
C PRO A 53 -2.54 3.22 -6.81
N SER A 54 -1.96 2.20 -6.18
CA SER A 54 -1.81 2.13 -4.74
C SER A 54 -0.74 3.10 -4.27
N ASN A 55 -1.15 4.30 -3.88
CA ASN A 55 -0.31 5.16 -3.05
C ASN A 55 -0.33 4.60 -1.63
N ILE A 56 0.81 4.08 -1.16
CA ILE A 56 0.96 3.65 0.23
C ILE A 56 1.07 4.92 1.10
N ILE A 57 -0.08 5.46 1.50
CA ILE A 57 -0.17 6.66 2.36
C ILE A 57 0.11 6.29 3.83
N SER A 58 -0.16 5.05 4.21
CA SER A 58 0.11 4.53 5.56
C SER A 58 0.43 3.04 5.51
N VAL A 59 1.49 2.64 6.21
CA VAL A 59 1.93 1.25 6.39
C VAL A 59 1.07 0.50 7.44
N MET A 60 0.26 1.24 8.21
CA MET A 60 -0.63 0.70 9.25
C MET A 60 -1.93 0.19 8.65
N GLN A 61 -2.45 -0.90 9.20
CA GLN A 61 -3.77 -1.44 8.90
C GLN A 61 -4.75 -1.03 10.01
N ASP A 62 -5.44 0.08 9.78
CA ASP A 62 -6.36 0.67 10.77
C ASP A 62 -7.75 0.00 10.77
N GLU A 63 -8.15 -0.65 9.67
CA GLU A 63 -9.44 -1.34 9.56
C GLU A 63 -9.28 -2.87 9.41
N PRO A 64 -10.06 -3.69 10.14
CA PRO A 64 -10.13 -5.12 9.89
C PRO A 64 -10.88 -5.35 8.56
N ARG A 65 -10.15 -5.58 7.46
CA ARG A 65 -10.78 -6.08 6.23
C ARG A 65 -11.23 -7.52 6.46
N GLU A 66 -12.47 -7.82 6.06
CA GLU A 66 -12.92 -9.20 5.89
C GLU A 66 -11.98 -9.91 4.90
N ALA A 67 -11.75 -11.20 5.13
CA ALA A 67 -10.68 -12.03 4.56
C ALA A 67 -10.40 -11.81 3.05
N PRO A 68 -9.15 -12.01 2.59
CA PRO A 68 -8.03 -12.63 3.31
C PRO A 68 -7.27 -11.67 4.24
N ILE A 69 -6.83 -12.20 5.39
CA ILE A 69 -5.98 -11.49 6.36
C ILE A 69 -4.66 -11.14 5.67
N ASN A 70 -4.51 -9.87 5.31
CA ASN A 70 -3.38 -9.40 4.53
C ASN A 70 -2.57 -8.35 5.32
N TYR A 71 -2.12 -8.75 6.51
CA TYR A 71 -1.29 -7.93 7.39
C TYR A 71 -0.30 -8.77 8.19
N TYR A 72 0.81 -8.17 8.62
CA TYR A 72 1.71 -8.70 9.65
C TYR A 72 1.30 -8.15 11.02
N VAL A 73 1.28 -9.00 12.04
CA VAL A 73 1.08 -8.58 13.43
C VAL A 73 2.43 -8.33 14.08
N CYS A 74 2.62 -7.15 14.65
CA CYS A 74 3.79 -6.78 15.43
C CYS A 74 3.29 -6.21 16.76
N ASP A 75 3.22 -7.07 17.78
CA ASP A 75 2.63 -6.77 19.08
C ASP A 75 1.20 -6.19 18.95
N ALA A 76 0.94 -4.99 19.47
CA ALA A 76 -0.36 -4.32 19.37
C ALA A 76 -0.69 -3.79 17.96
N TYR A 77 0.27 -3.82 17.02
CA TYR A 77 0.15 -3.16 15.72
C TYR A 77 -0.04 -4.15 14.56
N LYS A 78 -0.79 -3.71 13.55
CA LYS A 78 -1.00 -4.46 12.30
C LYS A 78 -0.42 -3.67 11.13
N LEU A 79 0.51 -4.28 10.42
CA LEU A 79 1.20 -3.70 9.27
C LEU A 79 0.63 -4.29 7.99
N LYS A 80 0.26 -3.46 7.01
CA LYS A 80 -0.26 -3.94 5.71
C LYS A 80 0.73 -4.91 5.05
N ARG A 81 0.21 -5.85 4.26
CA ARG A 81 1.01 -6.72 3.39
C ARG A 81 0.65 -6.42 1.93
N ASP A 82 1.64 -6.44 1.04
CA ASP A 82 1.39 -6.41 -0.41
C ASP A 82 1.18 -7.83 -0.92
N ILE A 83 0.04 -8.08 -1.58
CA ILE A 83 -0.27 -9.39 -2.18
C ILE A 83 0.38 -9.50 -3.56
N GLN A 84 0.61 -8.38 -4.25
CA GLN A 84 1.15 -8.37 -5.61
C GLN A 84 2.68 -8.45 -5.63
N ASN A 85 3.36 -8.06 -4.54
CA ASN A 85 4.81 -8.15 -4.44
C ASN A 85 5.26 -8.98 -3.21
N PRO A 86 5.49 -10.30 -3.38
CA PRO A 86 5.88 -11.19 -2.28
C PRO A 86 7.26 -10.86 -1.69
N ASN A 87 8.07 -10.03 -2.34
CA ASN A 87 9.44 -9.76 -1.93
C ASN A 87 9.64 -8.57 -1.00
N CYS A 88 8.68 -7.65 -0.80
CA CYS A 88 9.03 -6.49 0.03
C CYS A 88 7.91 -5.58 0.54
N TYR A 89 7.27 -5.95 1.64
CA TYR A 89 6.79 -4.93 2.61
C TYR A 89 7.79 -4.66 3.72
N GLY A 90 8.74 -5.58 3.94
CA GLY A 90 9.84 -5.40 4.87
C GLY A 90 10.62 -4.11 4.62
N HIS A 91 10.92 -3.77 3.36
CA HIS A 91 11.61 -2.50 3.08
C HIS A 91 10.78 -1.27 3.45
N LEU A 92 9.44 -1.30 3.33
CA LEU A 92 8.59 -0.15 3.62
C LEU A 92 8.50 0.07 5.12
N VAL A 93 8.35 -1.02 5.89
CA VAL A 93 8.39 -0.99 7.34
C VAL A 93 9.76 -0.52 7.83
N ILE A 94 10.85 -1.07 7.28
CA ILE A 94 12.21 -0.64 7.63
C ILE A 94 12.45 0.83 7.24
N ARG A 95 11.98 1.27 6.07
CA ARG A 95 12.09 2.66 5.62
C ARG A 95 11.32 3.61 6.56
N ALA A 96 10.10 3.26 6.94
CA ALA A 96 9.29 4.02 7.89
C ALA A 96 9.95 4.06 9.28
N LEU A 97 10.50 2.94 9.76
CA LEU A 97 11.25 2.89 11.02
C LEU A 97 12.48 3.80 10.96
N ILE A 98 13.29 3.73 9.90
CA ILE A 98 14.45 4.61 9.71
C ILE A 98 14.03 6.09 9.73
N GLU A 99 12.93 6.42 9.08
CA GLU A 99 12.42 7.80 9.03
C GLU A 99 11.97 8.31 10.40
N ILE A 100 11.23 7.52 11.17
CA ILE A 100 10.84 7.84 12.55
C ILE A 100 12.09 8.04 13.43
N LEU A 101 13.06 7.13 13.33
CA LEU A 101 14.30 7.19 14.10
C LEU A 101 15.13 8.44 13.74
N TYR A 102 15.14 8.82 12.46
CA TYR A 102 15.78 10.03 11.98
C TYR A 102 15.06 11.31 12.45
N GLN A 103 13.73 11.34 12.38
CA GLN A 103 12.96 12.46 12.91
C GLN A 103 13.16 12.63 14.42
N MET A 104 13.13 11.53 15.20
CA MET A 104 13.42 11.57 16.63
C MET A 104 14.79 12.18 16.89
N ARG A 105 15.83 11.77 16.15
CA ARG A 105 17.17 12.35 16.23
C ARG A 105 17.13 13.87 15.96
N ASN A 106 16.47 14.31 14.89
CA ASN A 106 16.41 15.73 14.53
C ASN A 106 15.72 16.58 15.59
N VAL A 107 14.57 16.13 16.10
CA VAL A 107 13.83 16.81 17.18
C VAL A 107 14.70 16.96 18.44
N LEU A 108 15.54 15.96 18.75
CA LEU A 108 16.51 16.04 19.85
C LEU A 108 17.64 17.06 19.57
N PHE A 109 18.20 17.06 18.35
CA PHE A 109 19.26 17.99 17.94
C PHE A 109 18.79 19.45 17.91
N HIS A 110 17.52 19.67 17.59
CA HIS A 110 16.90 21.01 17.57
C HIS A 110 16.40 21.47 18.94
N GLY A 111 16.53 20.64 19.99
CA GLY A 111 16.10 20.99 21.35
C GLY A 111 14.58 21.08 21.50
N GLU A 112 13.83 20.60 20.52
CA GLU A 112 12.36 20.58 20.52
C GLU A 112 11.79 19.53 21.48
N LEU A 113 12.64 18.59 21.93
CA LEU A 113 12.28 17.60 22.92
C LEU A 113 12.84 17.96 24.30
N VAL A 114 11.95 18.09 25.29
CA VAL A 114 12.34 18.25 26.69
C VAL A 114 12.95 16.94 27.20
N PRO A 115 14.23 16.92 27.63
CA PRO A 115 14.89 15.70 28.08
C PRO A 115 14.35 15.30 29.45
N ASN A 116 13.34 14.43 29.46
CA ASN A 116 12.82 13.79 30.66
C ASN A 116 13.12 12.28 30.65
N LEU A 117 12.85 11.60 31.76
CA LEU A 117 13.21 10.19 31.94
C LEU A 117 12.49 9.26 30.93
N GLU A 118 11.24 9.59 30.56
CA GLU A 118 10.46 8.82 29.59
C GLU A 118 10.97 9.02 28.17
N ALA A 119 11.23 10.27 27.80
CA ALA A 119 11.92 10.63 26.58
C ALA A 119 13.23 9.84 26.46
N GLN A 120 14.13 9.94 27.44
CA GLN A 120 15.41 9.22 27.40
C GLN A 120 15.25 7.71 27.17
N LYS A 121 14.25 7.07 27.78
CA LYS A 121 13.95 5.65 27.55
C LYS A 121 13.54 5.38 26.10
N ALA A 122 12.57 6.13 25.58
CA ALA A 122 12.10 5.99 24.19
C ALA A 122 13.25 6.20 23.18
N TYR A 123 14.09 7.20 23.44
CA TYR A 123 15.27 7.49 22.63
C TYR A 123 16.33 6.40 22.67
N ASN A 124 16.61 5.85 23.85
CA ASN A 124 17.61 4.80 23.98
C ASN A 124 17.15 3.53 23.24
N SER A 125 15.87 3.16 23.38
CA SER A 125 15.27 2.06 22.62
C SER A 125 15.33 2.30 21.10
N ALA A 126 14.99 3.51 20.66
CA ALA A 126 15.09 3.92 19.26
C ALA A 126 16.52 3.83 18.72
N PHE A 127 17.51 4.36 19.46
CA PHE A 127 18.92 4.30 19.09
C PHE A 127 19.44 2.87 18.97
N HIS A 128 19.11 1.99 19.92
CA HIS A 128 19.49 0.58 19.88
C HIS A 128 18.90 -0.14 18.67
N LEU A 129 17.63 0.11 18.34
CA LEU A 129 16.98 -0.41 17.13
C LEU A 129 17.69 0.06 15.86
N LEU A 130 17.96 1.37 15.74
CA LEU A 130 18.68 1.92 14.59
C LEU A 130 20.06 1.29 14.42
N ARG A 131 20.79 1.12 15.53
CA ARG A 131 22.14 0.54 15.53
C ARG A 131 22.13 -0.91 15.06
N ILE A 132 21.19 -1.74 15.54
CA ILE A 132 21.04 -3.14 15.10
C ILE A 132 20.77 -3.20 13.59
N ILE A 133 19.89 -2.34 13.08
CA ILE A 133 19.58 -2.28 11.64
C ILE A 133 20.83 -1.90 10.84
N LEU A 134 21.56 -0.87 11.26
CA LEU A 134 22.79 -0.43 10.59
C LEU A 134 23.91 -1.49 10.62
N GLU A 135 24.05 -2.21 11.73
CA GLU A 135 25.02 -3.32 11.86
C GLU A 135 24.68 -4.50 10.95
N LYS A 136 23.41 -4.70 10.61
CA LYS A 136 22.96 -5.78 9.71
C LYS A 136 22.99 -5.40 8.22
N ILE A 137 22.99 -4.09 7.92
CA ILE A 137 23.08 -3.57 6.55
C ILE A 137 24.54 -3.42 6.10
N ARG A 138 25.48 -3.24 7.03
CA ARG A 138 26.93 -3.25 6.77
C ARG A 138 27.46 -4.66 6.51
#